data_AF-A0A6L6EL13-F1
#
_entry.id   AF-A0A6L6EL13-F1
#
_cell.length_a   1.000
_cell.length_b   1.000
_cell.length_c   1.000
_cell.angle_alpha   90.00
_cell.angle_beta   90.00
_cell.angle_gamma   90.00
#
_symmetry.space_group_name_H-M   'P 1'
#
loop_
_entity.id
_entity.type
_entity.pdbx_description
1 polymer ?
#
loop_
_entity_poly.entity_id
_entity_poly.type
_entity_poly.pdbx_seq_one_letter_code
_entity_poly.pdbx_strand_id
1 'polypeptide(L)'
;AKVFVVATDGPTASRLLPAVVDPGSRAAAAVWFSMPEAPVRGRHILLDGTNSGPARNVAVMTEVSPLYASHGGALLVAAIPGRDALDPALEPTVRKQLAGWFGAGVADWETRRVDVISHGQPLQAPHFHPKQSVRVDESIWVCGDHRDTASIQGALYSGRRTAESVLVQLGV
;
A
#
# COMPACT_ATOMS: atom_id res chain seq x y z
N ALA A 1 -15.50 9.78 31.35
CA ALA A 1 -14.66 10.79 30.68
C ALA A 1 -14.88 10.72 29.17
N LYS A 2 -14.71 11.81 28.42
CA LYS A 2 -14.68 11.74 26.95
C LYS A 2 -13.30 11.25 26.50
N VAL A 3 -13.26 10.36 25.52
CA VAL A 3 -12.04 9.80 24.92
C VAL A 3 -12.10 10.04 23.42
N PHE A 4 -11.01 10.52 22.85
CA PHE A 4 -10.85 10.72 21.41
C PHE A 4 -9.73 9.83 20.87
N VAL A 5 -10.00 9.15 19.76
CA VAL A 5 -9.01 8.33 19.05
C VAL A 5 -8.88 8.85 17.62
N VAL A 6 -7.67 9.28 17.27
CA VAL A 6 -7.33 9.69 15.90
C VAL A 6 -6.73 8.49 15.17
N ALA A 7 -7.48 7.94 14.22
CA ALA A 7 -7.13 6.76 13.42
C ALA A 7 -6.94 7.12 11.92
N THR A 8 -6.35 8.27 11.64
CA THR A 8 -6.06 8.76 10.28
C THR A 8 -4.66 8.36 9.82
N ASP A 9 -4.32 8.60 8.55
CA ASP A 9 -2.93 8.52 8.09
C ASP A 9 -2.01 9.48 8.87
N GLY A 10 -0.69 9.22 8.83
CA GLY A 10 0.31 9.97 9.61
C GLY A 10 0.32 11.48 9.34
N PRO A 11 0.39 11.93 8.08
CA PRO A 11 0.31 13.36 7.73
C PRO A 11 -0.98 14.01 8.24
N THR A 12 -2.13 13.34 8.09
CA THR A 12 -3.40 13.84 8.63
C THR A 12 -3.41 13.90 10.15
N ALA A 13 -2.86 12.89 10.83
CA ALA A 13 -2.75 12.88 12.28
C ALA A 13 -1.87 14.02 12.79
N SER A 14 -0.75 14.32 12.11
CA SER A 14 0.13 15.44 12.44
C SER A 14 -0.55 16.81 12.28
N ARG A 15 -1.41 16.97 11.24
CA ARG A 15 -2.21 18.20 11.08
C ARG A 15 -3.28 18.36 12.16
N LEU A 16 -3.88 17.27 12.61
CA LEU A 16 -4.92 17.28 13.66
C LEU A 16 -4.33 17.41 15.07
N LEU A 17 -3.15 16.83 15.29
CA LEU A 17 -2.48 16.74 16.58
C LEU A 17 -1.02 17.21 16.44
N PRO A 18 -0.70 18.47 16.81
CA PRO A 18 0.67 19.01 16.67
C PRO A 18 1.76 18.23 17.41
N ALA A 19 1.39 17.44 18.42
CA ALA A 19 2.31 16.56 19.15
C ALA A 19 2.67 15.27 18.38
N VAL A 20 1.99 14.96 17.27
CA VAL A 20 2.32 13.85 16.38
C VAL A 20 3.22 14.37 15.25
N VAL A 21 4.45 13.85 15.21
CA VAL A 21 5.40 14.18 14.15
C VAL A 21 4.95 13.54 12.83
N ASP A 22 4.96 14.30 11.74
CA ASP A 22 4.70 13.79 10.39
C ASP A 22 5.76 12.71 10.05
N PRO A 23 5.36 11.45 9.84
CA PRO A 23 6.31 10.38 9.51
C PRO A 23 6.80 10.48 8.06
N GLY A 24 6.36 11.46 7.26
CA GLY A 24 6.61 11.50 5.83
C GLY A 24 5.80 10.45 5.07
N SER A 25 5.96 10.42 3.74
CA SER A 25 5.16 9.57 2.86
C SER A 25 6.02 8.73 1.92
N ARG A 26 5.63 7.47 1.75
CA ARG A 26 6.02 6.63 0.63
C ARG A 26 4.81 6.45 -0.27
N ALA A 27 4.90 7.00 -1.48
CA ALA A 27 3.89 6.79 -2.50
C ALA A 27 3.91 5.33 -2.98
N ALA A 28 2.78 4.89 -3.52
CA ALA A 28 2.64 3.61 -4.20
C ALA A 28 1.63 3.75 -5.33
N ALA A 29 1.79 2.95 -6.37
CA ALA A 29 0.81 2.85 -7.44
C ALA A 29 0.60 1.41 -7.87
N ALA A 30 -0.51 1.17 -8.55
CA ALA A 30 -0.83 -0.10 -9.18
C ALA A 30 -1.40 0.14 -10.59
N VAL A 31 -0.91 -0.61 -11.57
CA VAL A 31 -1.48 -0.64 -12.91
C VAL A 31 -2.12 -2.00 -13.14
N TRP A 32 -3.41 -1.98 -13.48
CA TRP A 32 -4.21 -3.17 -13.70
C TRP A 32 -4.45 -3.37 -15.19
N PHE A 33 -4.07 -4.54 -15.69
CA PHE A 33 -4.28 -4.95 -17.07
C PHE A 33 -5.22 -6.15 -17.12
N SER A 34 -6.06 -6.19 -18.15
CA SER A 34 -6.74 -7.42 -18.53
C SER A 34 -6.28 -7.89 -19.90
N MET A 35 -6.22 -9.20 -20.06
CA MET A 35 -5.81 -9.85 -21.30
C MET A 35 -6.59 -11.16 -21.49
N PRO A 36 -6.66 -11.70 -22.73
CA PRO A 36 -7.37 -12.96 -22.97
C PRO A 36 -6.79 -14.14 -22.19
N GLU A 37 -5.47 -14.25 -22.12
CA GLU A 37 -4.78 -15.37 -21.47
C GLU A 37 -3.71 -14.88 -20.50
N ALA A 38 -3.55 -15.61 -19.39
CA ALA A 38 -2.53 -15.32 -18.40
C ALA A 38 -1.12 -15.53 -19.01
N PRO A 39 -0.23 -14.51 -18.98
CA PRO A 39 1.12 -14.65 -19.53
C PRO A 39 1.99 -15.64 -18.73
N VAL A 40 1.63 -15.88 -17.46
CA VAL A 40 2.23 -16.87 -16.58
C VAL A 40 1.11 -17.54 -15.78
N ARG A 41 1.13 -18.87 -15.72
CA ARG A 41 0.18 -19.69 -14.98
C ARG A 41 0.66 -19.90 -13.54
N GLY A 42 -0.28 -20.06 -12.60
CA GLY A 42 0.02 -20.36 -11.20
C GLY A 42 0.06 -19.13 -10.28
N ARG A 43 0.05 -19.40 -8.97
CA ARG A 43 -0.05 -18.40 -7.88
C ARG A 43 1.32 -17.82 -7.57
N HIS A 44 1.85 -17.03 -8.48
CA HIS A 44 3.19 -16.46 -8.39
C HIS A 44 3.17 -14.95 -8.22
N ILE A 45 4.18 -14.45 -7.51
CA ILE A 45 4.58 -13.04 -7.54
C ILE A 45 5.85 -12.99 -8.38
N LEU A 46 5.80 -12.28 -9.51
CA LEU A 46 6.95 -12.05 -10.37
C LEU A 46 7.65 -10.76 -9.90
N LEU A 47 8.98 -10.78 -9.85
CA LEU A 47 9.79 -9.67 -9.34
C LEU A 47 10.74 -9.17 -10.42
N ASP A 48 10.97 -7.86 -10.45
CA ASP A 48 11.99 -7.27 -11.32
C ASP A 48 13.39 -7.44 -10.72
N GLY A 49 14.13 -8.45 -11.20
CA GLY A 49 15.53 -8.66 -10.80
C GLY A 49 16.54 -7.71 -11.48
N THR A 50 16.10 -6.92 -12.47
CA THR A 50 16.99 -6.16 -13.37
C THR A 50 16.86 -4.65 -13.22
N ASN A 51 15.92 -4.18 -12.41
CA ASN A 51 15.59 -2.76 -12.30
C ASN A 51 15.26 -2.14 -13.68
N SER A 52 14.54 -2.89 -14.51
CA SER A 52 14.16 -2.57 -15.90
C SER A 52 13.04 -1.54 -16.00
N GLY A 53 12.32 -1.30 -14.91
CA GLY A 53 11.27 -0.30 -14.86
C GLY A 53 10.62 -0.15 -13.48
N PRO A 54 9.52 0.60 -13.42
CA PRO A 54 8.89 1.01 -12.17
C PRO A 54 8.13 -0.13 -11.47
N ALA A 55 7.63 -1.13 -12.20
CA ALA A 55 6.95 -2.27 -11.61
C ALA A 55 7.96 -3.16 -10.87
N ARG A 56 7.76 -3.34 -9.56
CA ARG A 56 8.65 -4.14 -8.70
C ARG A 56 8.13 -5.54 -8.47
N ASN A 57 6.82 -5.68 -8.35
CA ASN A 57 6.17 -6.97 -8.25
C ASN A 57 4.90 -6.99 -9.11
N VAL A 58 4.67 -8.12 -9.76
CA VAL A 58 3.57 -8.35 -10.69
C VAL A 58 2.89 -9.65 -10.31
N ALA A 59 1.55 -9.69 -10.37
CA ALA A 59 0.79 -10.90 -10.10
C ALA A 59 -0.40 -11.02 -11.05
N VAL A 60 -0.65 -12.25 -11.54
CA VAL A 60 -1.88 -12.57 -12.27
C VAL A 60 -2.95 -12.94 -11.25
N MET A 61 -3.80 -11.98 -10.93
CA MET A 61 -4.80 -12.08 -9.86
C MET A 61 -5.83 -13.17 -10.14
N THR A 62 -6.19 -13.41 -11.40
CA THR A 62 -7.09 -14.53 -11.77
C THR A 62 -6.48 -15.91 -11.51
N GLU A 63 -5.15 -16.04 -11.44
CA GLU A 63 -4.50 -17.29 -11.02
C GLU A 63 -4.56 -17.47 -9.50
N VAL A 64 -4.75 -16.39 -8.73
CA VAL A 64 -5.04 -16.45 -7.28
C VAL A 64 -6.49 -16.86 -7.05
N SER A 65 -7.43 -16.23 -7.77
CA SER A 65 -8.84 -16.59 -7.74
C SER A 65 -9.52 -16.22 -9.07
N PRO A 66 -10.24 -17.15 -9.72
CA PRO A 66 -10.96 -16.85 -10.96
C PRO A 66 -12.06 -15.82 -10.77
N LEU A 67 -12.57 -15.64 -9.53
CA LEU A 67 -13.62 -14.66 -9.21
C LEU A 67 -13.17 -13.20 -9.33
N TYR A 68 -11.87 -12.94 -9.50
CA TYR A 68 -11.38 -11.58 -9.71
C TYR A 68 -11.59 -11.05 -11.14
N ALA A 69 -12.08 -11.88 -12.07
CA ALA A 69 -12.53 -11.43 -13.39
C ALA A 69 -13.84 -12.13 -13.79
N SER A 70 -14.78 -11.38 -14.36
CA SER A 70 -16.14 -11.86 -14.60
C SER A 70 -16.35 -12.65 -15.90
N HIS A 71 -15.33 -12.76 -16.77
CA HIS A 71 -15.52 -13.23 -18.15
C HIS A 71 -14.39 -14.14 -18.68
N GLY A 72 -13.70 -14.89 -17.82
CA GLY A 72 -12.72 -15.90 -18.23
C GLY A 72 -11.38 -15.38 -18.77
N GLY A 73 -11.19 -14.07 -18.90
CA GLY A 73 -9.90 -13.44 -19.17
C GLY A 73 -9.01 -13.36 -17.93
N ALA A 74 -7.73 -13.06 -18.13
CA ALA A 74 -6.79 -12.85 -17.04
C ALA A 74 -6.77 -11.40 -16.56
N LEU A 75 -6.59 -11.21 -15.25
CA LEU A 75 -6.36 -9.91 -14.62
C LEU A 75 -4.96 -9.90 -14.02
N LEU A 76 -4.15 -8.94 -14.40
CA LEU A 76 -2.79 -8.74 -13.89
C LEU A 76 -2.67 -7.38 -13.21
N VAL A 77 -1.97 -7.35 -12.08
CA VAL A 77 -1.59 -6.11 -11.40
C VAL A 77 -0.08 -5.98 -11.38
N ALA A 78 0.42 -4.80 -11.74
CA ALA A 78 1.80 -4.39 -11.55
C ALA A 78 1.86 -3.35 -10.43
N ALA A 79 2.63 -3.62 -9.38
CA ALA A 79 2.77 -2.74 -8.22
C ALA A 79 4.08 -1.93 -8.30
N ILE A 80 3.96 -0.63 -8.02
CA ILE A 80 5.01 0.38 -8.16
C ILE A 80 5.18 1.10 -6.82
N PRO A 81 5.97 0.57 -5.88
CA PRO A 81 6.29 1.25 -4.64
C PRO A 81 7.33 2.36 -4.87
N GLY A 82 7.16 3.50 -4.18
CA GLY A 82 8.15 4.58 -4.15
C GLY A 82 7.83 5.73 -5.10
N ARG A 83 8.85 6.53 -5.41
CA ARG A 83 8.69 7.80 -6.14
C ARG A 83 8.16 7.63 -7.56
N ASP A 84 8.53 6.53 -8.20
CA ASP A 84 8.08 6.19 -9.55
C ASP A 84 6.55 6.06 -9.65
N ALA A 85 5.86 5.82 -8.52
CA ALA A 85 4.41 5.80 -8.45
C ALA A 85 3.74 7.10 -8.88
N LEU A 86 4.45 8.23 -8.76
CA LEU A 86 3.94 9.56 -9.05
C LEU A 86 4.29 10.04 -10.46
N ASP A 87 4.90 9.17 -11.28
CA ASP A 87 5.24 9.49 -12.67
C ASP A 87 3.94 9.65 -13.51
N PRO A 88 3.71 10.81 -14.17
CA PRO A 88 2.57 10.97 -15.07
C PRO A 88 2.56 9.97 -16.25
N ALA A 89 3.72 9.44 -16.64
CA ALA A 89 3.90 8.44 -17.68
C ALA A 89 3.99 7.00 -17.13
N LEU A 90 3.41 6.76 -15.94
CA LEU A 90 3.48 5.47 -15.25
C LEU A 90 2.98 4.29 -16.10
N GLU A 91 1.75 4.37 -16.63
CA GLU A 91 1.16 3.25 -17.38
C GLU A 91 1.95 2.90 -18.64
N PRO A 92 2.33 3.85 -19.52
CA PRO A 92 3.13 3.53 -20.70
C PRO A 92 4.50 2.93 -20.35
N THR A 93 5.11 3.41 -19.26
CA THR A 93 6.42 2.91 -18.80
C THR A 93 6.30 1.49 -18.25
N VAL A 94 5.27 1.20 -17.44
CA VAL A 94 4.95 -0.15 -16.97
C VAL A 94 4.65 -1.07 -18.15
N ARG A 95 3.82 -0.65 -19.11
CA ARG A 95 3.50 -1.44 -20.29
C ARG A 95 4.75 -1.81 -21.09
N LYS A 96 5.65 -0.86 -21.31
CA LYS A 96 6.94 -1.10 -21.98
C LYS A 96 7.80 -2.11 -21.21
N GLN A 97 7.87 -1.98 -19.88
CA GLN A 97 8.58 -2.94 -19.03
C GLN A 97 8.00 -4.35 -19.16
N LEU A 98 6.68 -4.49 -19.05
CA LEU A 98 6.00 -5.78 -19.16
C LEU A 98 6.12 -6.38 -20.56
N ALA A 99 6.16 -5.57 -21.62
CA ALA A 99 6.45 -6.03 -22.98
C ALA A 99 7.86 -6.65 -23.08
N GLY A 100 8.83 -6.14 -22.31
CA GLY A 100 10.14 -6.76 -22.17
C GLY A 100 10.12 -8.11 -21.46
N TRP A 101 9.13 -8.37 -20.59
CA TRP A 101 9.01 -9.61 -19.83
C TRP A 101 8.21 -10.68 -20.55
N PHE A 102 7.10 -10.28 -21.19
CA PHE A 102 6.10 -11.20 -21.75
C PHE A 102 5.98 -11.10 -23.29
N GLY A 103 6.76 -10.22 -23.92
CA GLY A 103 6.79 -10.03 -25.37
C GLY A 103 5.76 -9.02 -25.88
N ALA A 104 5.69 -8.92 -27.22
CA ALA A 104 4.95 -7.88 -27.92
C ALA A 104 3.44 -7.88 -27.68
N GLY A 105 2.84 -9.02 -27.31
CA GLY A 105 1.40 -9.15 -27.05
C GLY A 105 0.89 -8.28 -25.89
N VAL A 106 1.79 -7.74 -25.05
CA VAL A 106 1.45 -6.75 -24.02
C VAL A 106 0.88 -5.46 -24.61
N ALA A 107 1.19 -5.15 -25.87
CA ALA A 107 0.60 -4.00 -26.57
C ALA A 107 -0.93 -4.09 -26.64
N ASP A 108 -1.49 -5.30 -26.72
CA ASP A 108 -2.92 -5.56 -26.87
C ASP A 108 -3.66 -5.66 -25.51
N TRP A 109 -2.94 -5.56 -24.39
CA TRP A 109 -3.57 -5.63 -23.07
C TRP A 109 -4.38 -4.37 -22.78
N GLU A 110 -5.59 -4.53 -22.24
CA GLU A 110 -6.44 -3.40 -21.88
C GLU A 110 -6.08 -2.91 -20.46
N THR A 111 -5.74 -1.63 -20.33
CA THR A 111 -5.59 -1.01 -19.01
C THR A 111 -6.96 -0.81 -18.39
N ARG A 112 -7.23 -1.53 -17.29
CA ARG A 112 -8.49 -1.41 -16.55
C ARG A 112 -8.49 -0.26 -15.57
N ARG A 113 -7.35 -0.04 -14.91
CA ARG A 113 -7.24 0.93 -13.82
C ARG A 113 -5.79 1.30 -13.56
N VAL A 114 -5.57 2.56 -13.22
CA VAL A 114 -4.30 3.06 -12.67
C VAL A 114 -4.62 3.70 -11.32
N ASP A 115 -4.08 3.13 -10.25
CA ASP A 115 -4.22 3.64 -8.90
C ASP A 115 -2.94 4.33 -8.49
N VAL A 116 -3.03 5.63 -8.16
CA VAL A 116 -1.90 6.40 -7.63
C VAL A 116 -2.23 6.84 -6.21
N ILE A 117 -1.39 6.44 -5.26
CA ILE A 117 -1.60 6.66 -3.83
C ILE A 117 -0.41 7.46 -3.30
N SER A 118 -0.59 8.77 -3.14
CA SER A 118 0.47 9.69 -2.70
C SER A 118 1.01 9.37 -1.31
N HIS A 119 0.13 8.93 -0.40
CA HIS A 119 0.49 8.41 0.91
C HIS A 119 0.06 6.94 1.00
N GLY A 120 0.87 6.05 0.43
CA GLY A 120 0.64 4.61 0.52
C GLY A 120 1.00 4.07 1.90
N GLN A 121 2.15 4.52 2.43
CA GLN A 121 2.67 4.13 3.73
C GLN A 121 3.50 5.28 4.36
N PRO A 122 3.65 5.31 5.70
CA PRO A 122 4.59 6.22 6.35
C PRO A 122 6.04 5.90 5.93
N LEU A 123 6.91 6.91 5.94
CA LEU A 123 8.33 6.67 5.73
C LEU A 123 8.93 5.98 6.97
N GLN A 124 9.52 4.81 6.76
CA GLN A 124 10.22 4.06 7.79
C GLN A 124 11.72 4.04 7.49
N ALA A 125 12.43 5.07 7.94
CA ALA A 125 13.89 5.20 7.80
C ALA A 125 14.62 4.57 9.00
N PRO A 126 15.86 4.07 8.81
CA PRO A 126 16.75 3.78 9.94
C PRO A 126 17.09 5.07 10.72
N HIS A 127 17.16 5.05 12.06
CA HIS A 127 16.84 3.96 12.99
C HIS A 127 15.32 3.82 13.18
N PHE A 128 14.80 2.59 13.10
CA PHE A 128 13.37 2.33 13.21
C PHE A 128 12.95 2.15 14.68
N HIS A 129 11.90 2.89 15.09
CA HIS A 129 11.33 2.84 16.43
C HIS A 129 9.87 2.32 16.36
N PRO A 130 9.65 0.99 16.46
CA PRO A 130 8.31 0.42 16.53
C PRO A 130 7.66 0.74 17.87
N LYS A 131 6.36 0.43 17.99
CA LYS A 131 5.59 0.59 19.23
C LYS A 131 5.65 2.00 19.84
N GLN A 132 5.54 3.03 19.00
CA GLN A 132 5.51 4.42 19.47
C GLN A 132 4.31 4.65 20.39
N SER A 133 4.38 5.69 21.24
CA SER A 133 3.29 6.03 22.15
C SER A 133 2.00 6.24 21.37
N VAL A 134 0.92 5.63 21.88
CA VAL A 134 -0.44 5.78 21.36
C VAL A 134 -1.24 6.83 22.14
N ARG A 135 -0.79 7.22 23.33
CA ARG A 135 -1.40 8.29 24.12
C ARG A 135 -0.66 9.58 23.81
N VAL A 136 -1.42 10.60 23.39
CA VAL A 136 -0.91 11.93 23.04
C VAL A 136 -1.17 12.91 24.20
N ASP A 137 -2.34 12.79 24.84
CA ASP A 137 -2.77 13.66 25.93
C ASP A 137 -3.64 12.86 26.94
N GLU A 138 -4.20 13.52 27.96
CA GLU A 138 -5.06 12.93 28.98
C GLU A 138 -6.28 12.22 28.38
N SER A 139 -6.86 12.79 27.32
CA SER A 139 -8.10 12.31 26.67
C SER A 139 -7.95 11.98 25.18
N ILE A 140 -6.72 12.01 24.64
CA ILE A 140 -6.46 11.85 23.20
C ILE A 140 -5.45 10.72 22.95
N TRP A 141 -5.84 9.82 22.07
CA TRP A 141 -5.00 8.76 21.53
C TRP A 141 -4.88 8.85 20.02
N VAL A 142 -3.82 8.25 19.50
CA VAL A 142 -3.55 8.10 18.07
C VAL A 142 -3.20 6.63 17.77
N CYS A 143 -3.68 6.13 16.64
CA CYS A 143 -3.30 4.83 16.09
C CYS A 143 -3.17 4.87 14.57
N GLY A 144 -2.46 3.90 14.04
CA GLY A 144 -2.16 3.78 12.61
C GLY A 144 -0.83 3.07 12.40
N ASP A 145 -0.55 2.68 11.17
CA ASP A 145 0.73 2.08 10.76
C ASP A 145 1.93 2.98 11.13
N HIS A 146 1.74 4.30 11.14
CA HIS A 146 2.72 5.28 11.60
C HIS A 146 3.05 5.18 13.09
N ARG A 147 2.32 4.40 13.91
CA ARG A 147 2.63 4.15 15.34
C ARG A 147 3.36 2.84 15.58
N ASP A 148 3.59 2.05 14.54
CA ASP A 148 4.31 0.79 14.64
C ASP A 148 5.09 0.51 13.35
N THR A 149 4.94 -0.67 12.75
CA THR A 149 5.45 -0.96 11.41
C THR A 149 4.56 -0.35 10.33
N ALA A 150 5.18 0.13 9.24
CA ALA A 150 4.50 0.62 8.04
C ALA A 150 3.77 -0.52 7.30
N SER A 151 2.72 -1.07 7.89
CA SER A 151 1.99 -2.24 7.41
C SER A 151 0.59 -2.32 7.99
N ILE A 152 -0.27 -3.13 7.36
CA ILE A 152 -1.60 -3.46 7.90
C ILE A 152 -1.48 -4.05 9.31
N GLN A 153 -0.50 -4.92 9.56
CA GLN A 153 -0.29 -5.51 10.88
C GLN A 153 0.13 -4.47 11.91
N GLY A 154 0.98 -3.51 11.54
CA GLY A 154 1.35 -2.41 12.41
C GLY A 154 0.17 -1.51 12.76
N ALA A 155 -0.69 -1.20 11.78
CA ALA A 155 -1.92 -0.46 12.01
C ALA A 155 -2.84 -1.19 13.00
N LEU A 156 -3.14 -2.47 12.75
CA LEU A 156 -4.00 -3.28 13.62
C LEU A 156 -3.43 -3.42 15.03
N TYR A 157 -2.12 -3.67 15.14
CA TYR A 157 -1.46 -3.83 16.43
C TYR A 157 -1.43 -2.51 17.22
N SER A 158 -1.17 -1.38 16.57
CA SER A 158 -1.28 -0.07 17.22
C SER A 158 -2.71 0.22 17.69
N GLY A 159 -3.73 -0.12 16.90
CA GLY A 159 -5.14 0.04 17.26
C GLY A 159 -5.52 -0.78 18.49
N ARG A 160 -5.01 -2.02 18.60
CA ARG A 160 -5.18 -2.84 19.80
C ARG A 160 -4.56 -2.18 21.04
N ARG A 161 -3.31 -1.74 20.96
CA ARG A 161 -2.63 -1.03 22.07
C ARG A 161 -3.39 0.23 22.50
N THR A 162 -3.94 0.96 21.54
CA THR A 162 -4.79 2.13 21.81
C THR A 162 -6.05 1.75 22.56
N ALA A 163 -6.76 0.72 22.12
CA ALA A 163 -7.97 0.25 22.81
C ALA A 163 -7.65 -0.19 24.25
N GLU A 164 -6.59 -0.98 24.45
CA GLU A 164 -6.13 -1.40 25.79
C GLU A 164 -5.82 -0.20 26.70
N SER A 165 -5.09 0.81 26.17
CA SER A 165 -4.77 2.02 26.94
C SER A 165 -6.01 2.85 27.27
N VAL A 166 -7.02 2.89 26.39
CA VAL A 166 -8.28 3.59 26.61
C VAL A 166 -9.11 2.90 27.68
N LEU A 167 -9.20 1.56 27.65
CA LEU A 167 -9.95 0.78 28.65
C LEU A 167 -9.39 1.02 30.06
N VAL A 168 -8.07 1.04 30.21
CA VAL A 168 -7.40 1.40 31.48
C VAL A 168 -7.79 2.80 31.94
N GLN A 169 -7.82 3.80 31.05
CA GLN A 169 -8.24 5.17 31.41
C GLN A 169 -9.71 5.24 31.85
N LEU A 170 -10.56 4.43 31.23
CA LEU A 170 -11.98 4.37 31.52
C LEU A 170 -12.30 3.51 32.77
N GLY A 171 -11.34 2.72 33.25
CA GLY A 171 -11.50 1.85 34.41
C GLY A 171 -12.38 0.62 34.14
N VAL A 172 -12.37 0.11 32.91
CA VAL A 172 -13.17 -1.05 32.46
C VAL A 172 -12.29 -2.16 31.89
#